data_AF-A0A1B6IY97-F1
#
_entry.id   AF-A0A1B6IY97-F1
#
_cell.length_a   1.000
_cell.length_b   1.000
_cell.length_c   1.000
_cell.angle_alpha   90.00
_cell.angle_beta   90.00
_cell.angle_gamma   90.00
#
_symmetry.space_group_name_H-M   'P 1'
#
loop_
_entity.id
_entity.type
_entity.pdbx_description
1 polymer ?
#
loop_
_entity_poly.entity_id
_entity_poly.type
_entity_poly.pdbx_seq_one_letter_code
_entity_poly.pdbx_strand_id
1 'polypeptide(L)'
;MPFFGPIMFVVLMFFLLNAGSYAQKILEEFRSHPKWKLIDLGEECGFSFSDRIIGGKQAALGQYPWIVRLGYATNDEGNVVGIYECGGAIISPRYVLTAAHCSTDHMRKNLLEVRIGEHYTESDPDCVDGECAPRVQDIGVEEESCHLDYLGHEEFSNDICLLRLQEPIVFNDFVQPICLPVFNNIIEHNFEGEYLEVAGWGH
;
A
#
# COMPACT_ATOMS: atom_id res chain seq x y z
N MET A 1 -24.15 -6.31 -67.84
CA MET A 1 -23.63 -4.99 -67.42
C MET A 1 -24.37 -4.57 -66.17
N PRO A 2 -23.72 -4.15 -65.07
CA PRO A 2 -22.37 -4.47 -64.56
C PRO A 2 -22.49 -5.39 -63.32
N PHE A 3 -21.59 -6.37 -63.08
CA PHE A 3 -20.24 -6.25 -62.52
C PHE A 3 -20.19 -5.51 -61.18
N PHE A 4 -20.01 -6.25 -60.08
CA PHE A 4 -19.04 -5.91 -59.04
C PHE A 4 -18.43 -7.19 -58.46
N GLY A 5 -17.13 -7.34 -58.69
CA GLY A 5 -16.25 -8.33 -58.09
C GLY A 5 -15.72 -7.88 -56.72
N PRO A 6 -14.67 -8.54 -56.21
CA PRO A 6 -14.33 -8.65 -54.80
C PRO A 6 -13.50 -7.46 -54.28
N ILE A 7 -13.65 -7.13 -52.99
CA ILE A 7 -12.66 -6.33 -52.26
C ILE A 7 -12.25 -7.07 -50.99
N MET A 8 -11.08 -7.68 -51.13
CA MET A 8 -10.10 -7.96 -50.09
C MET A 8 -9.88 -6.71 -49.21
N PHE A 9 -10.24 -6.80 -47.92
CA PHE A 9 -9.55 -6.05 -46.88
C PHE A 9 -8.74 -7.03 -46.04
N VAL A 10 -7.52 -7.29 -46.52
CA VAL A 10 -6.39 -7.63 -45.64
C VAL A 10 -6.00 -6.32 -44.98
N VAL A 11 -6.38 -6.13 -43.71
CA VAL A 11 -5.69 -5.17 -42.82
C VAL A 11 -5.72 -5.72 -41.40
N LEU A 12 -4.50 -6.00 -40.91
CA LEU A 12 -4.08 -6.10 -39.51
C LEU A 12 -4.52 -7.32 -38.69
N MET A 13 -3.98 -8.47 -39.10
CA MET A 13 -3.32 -9.34 -38.12
C MET A 13 -2.07 -8.61 -37.62
N PHE A 14 -2.18 -7.83 -36.54
CA PHE A 14 -1.07 -7.43 -35.65
C PHE A 14 -1.68 -6.58 -34.52
N PHE A 15 -2.04 -7.20 -33.40
CA PHE A 15 -2.00 -6.64 -32.04
C PHE A 15 -2.47 -7.69 -31.00
N LEU A 16 -2.02 -8.94 -31.12
CA LEU A 16 -2.11 -9.93 -30.05
C LEU A 16 -0.73 -10.37 -29.54
N LEU A 17 0.27 -9.47 -29.61
CA LEU A 17 1.63 -9.74 -29.13
C LEU A 17 2.22 -8.64 -28.22
N ASN A 18 1.52 -7.54 -27.95
CA ASN A 18 2.14 -6.37 -27.31
C ASN A 18 1.74 -6.09 -25.85
N ALA A 19 0.75 -6.77 -25.28
CA ALA A 19 0.44 -6.62 -23.86
C ALA A 19 1.62 -7.12 -23.00
N GLY A 20 2.01 -8.40 -23.16
CA GLY A 20 3.15 -8.97 -22.43
C GLY A 20 4.50 -8.27 -22.67
N SER A 21 4.72 -7.65 -23.84
CA SER A 21 5.95 -6.91 -24.16
C SER A 21 6.02 -5.55 -23.44
N TYR A 22 4.89 -4.87 -23.28
CA TYR A 22 4.84 -3.54 -22.67
C TYR A 22 4.96 -3.60 -21.14
N ALA A 23 4.19 -4.47 -20.48
CA ALA A 23 4.35 -4.74 -19.05
C ALA A 23 5.79 -5.16 -18.70
N GLN A 24 6.40 -6.01 -19.51
CA GLN A 24 7.76 -6.49 -19.26
C GLN A 24 8.81 -5.38 -19.39
N LYS A 25 8.62 -4.45 -20.35
CA LYS A 25 9.45 -3.26 -20.47
C LYS A 25 9.29 -2.32 -19.28
N ILE A 26 8.07 -2.10 -18.79
CA ILE A 26 7.80 -1.30 -17.58
C ILE A 26 8.48 -1.93 -16.36
N LEU A 27 8.39 -3.25 -16.22
CA LEU A 27 9.04 -3.98 -15.14
C LEU A 27 10.57 -3.87 -15.19
N GLU A 28 11.17 -3.95 -16.38
CA GLU A 28 12.61 -3.72 -16.56
C GLU A 28 13.00 -2.29 -16.18
N GLU A 29 12.21 -1.29 -16.58
CA GLU A 29 12.44 0.11 -16.21
C GLU A 29 12.38 0.31 -14.69
N PHE A 30 11.36 -0.24 -14.00
CA PHE A 30 11.26 -0.17 -12.55
C PHE A 30 12.42 -0.86 -11.83
N ARG A 31 12.75 -2.10 -12.22
CA ARG A 31 13.84 -2.87 -11.61
C ARG A 31 15.22 -2.26 -11.86
N SER A 32 15.37 -1.48 -12.93
CA SER A 32 16.60 -0.75 -13.24
C SER A 32 16.80 0.49 -12.37
N HIS A 33 15.75 0.98 -11.71
CA HIS A 33 15.83 2.20 -10.91
C HIS A 33 16.79 2.01 -9.72
N PRO A 34 17.71 2.95 -9.45
CA PRO A 34 18.74 2.77 -8.42
C PRO A 34 18.18 2.58 -7.00
N LYS A 35 16.99 3.13 -6.73
CA LYS A 35 16.29 2.98 -5.44
C LYS A 35 15.41 1.72 -5.34
N TRP A 36 15.29 0.92 -6.41
CA TRP A 36 14.48 -0.30 -6.43
C TRP A 36 14.83 -1.25 -5.28
N LYS A 37 16.13 -1.43 -5.02
CA LYS A 37 16.67 -2.27 -3.94
C LYS A 37 16.23 -1.88 -2.52
N LEU A 38 15.64 -0.69 -2.33
CA LEU A 38 15.14 -0.24 -1.03
C LEU A 38 13.74 -0.81 -0.72
N ILE A 39 13.02 -1.25 -1.75
CA ILE A 39 11.66 -1.77 -1.67
C ILE A 39 11.51 -3.16 -2.31
N ASP A 40 12.59 -3.68 -2.90
CA ASP A 40 12.62 -5.03 -3.47
C ASP A 40 12.70 -6.07 -2.36
N LEU A 41 11.57 -6.71 -2.09
CA LEU A 41 11.42 -7.80 -1.13
C LEU A 41 11.53 -9.19 -1.76
N GLY A 42 11.75 -9.29 -3.07
CA GLY A 42 11.64 -10.56 -3.77
C GLY A 42 10.24 -11.18 -3.57
N GLU A 43 10.20 -12.44 -3.13
CA GLU A 43 8.96 -13.17 -2.82
C GLU A 43 8.57 -13.08 -1.32
N GLU A 44 9.29 -12.27 -0.52
CA GLU A 44 9.08 -12.17 0.92
C GLU A 44 8.03 -11.10 1.30
N CYS A 45 6.82 -11.22 0.75
CA CYS A 45 5.72 -10.27 0.97
C CYS A 45 4.33 -10.92 0.86
N GLY A 46 3.30 -10.24 1.37
CA GLY A 46 1.90 -10.64 1.20
C GLY A 46 1.48 -11.87 1.99
N PHE A 47 2.30 -12.33 2.93
CA PHE A 47 1.95 -13.42 3.84
C PHE A 47 0.97 -12.91 4.91
N SER A 48 -0.12 -13.64 5.09
CA SER A 48 -1.10 -13.45 6.16
C SER A 48 -1.27 -14.77 6.89
N PHE A 49 -1.24 -14.73 8.22
CA PHE A 49 -1.27 -15.91 9.08
C PHE A 49 -2.66 -16.24 9.63
N SER A 50 -3.70 -15.50 9.21
CA SER A 50 -5.07 -15.75 9.61
C SER A 50 -5.94 -16.23 8.45
N ASP A 51 -6.87 -17.14 8.76
CA ASP A 51 -7.92 -17.56 7.84
C ASP A 51 -8.78 -16.37 7.40
N ARG A 52 -9.05 -16.31 6.10
CA ARG A 52 -9.85 -15.26 5.46
C ARG A 52 -11.33 -15.36 5.86
N ILE A 53 -11.83 -14.37 6.58
CA ILE A 53 -13.29 -14.21 6.82
C ILE A 53 -13.88 -13.28 5.76
N ILE A 54 -14.69 -13.83 4.85
CA ILE A 54 -15.39 -13.06 3.80
C ILE A 54 -16.69 -12.48 4.37
N GLY A 55 -16.91 -11.16 4.23
CA GLY A 55 -18.23 -10.54 4.49
C GLY A 55 -18.27 -9.34 5.45
N GLY A 56 -17.20 -8.53 5.55
CA GLY A 56 -17.26 -7.24 6.27
C GLY A 56 -17.40 -7.38 7.79
N LYS A 57 -16.59 -8.26 8.40
CA LYS A 57 -16.54 -8.47 9.84
C LYS A 57 -15.20 -8.01 10.41
N GLN A 58 -15.15 -7.87 11.72
CA GLN A 58 -13.92 -7.67 12.49
C GLN A 58 -12.81 -8.60 11.98
N ALA A 59 -11.66 -8.02 11.67
CA ALA A 59 -10.50 -8.78 11.22
C ALA A 59 -10.07 -9.74 12.34
N ALA A 60 -9.52 -10.88 11.98
CA ALA A 60 -8.81 -11.73 12.93
C ALA A 60 -7.42 -11.15 13.23
N LEU A 61 -6.88 -11.51 14.40
CA LEU A 61 -5.55 -11.07 14.83
C LEU A 61 -4.50 -11.52 13.79
N GLY A 62 -3.70 -10.58 13.27
CA GLY A 62 -2.70 -10.87 12.23
C GLY A 62 -3.24 -11.09 10.82
N GLN A 63 -4.52 -10.84 10.54
CA GLN A 63 -5.09 -11.02 9.19
C GLN A 63 -4.53 -10.05 8.15
N TYR A 64 -4.18 -8.83 8.54
CA TYR A 64 -3.61 -7.81 7.66
C TYR A 64 -2.33 -7.26 8.25
N PRO A 65 -1.23 -8.03 8.27
CA PRO A 65 -0.02 -7.67 9.02
C PRO A 65 0.75 -6.47 8.44
N TRP A 66 0.33 -5.96 7.29
CA TRP A 66 0.91 -4.80 6.62
C TRP A 66 0.21 -3.48 6.93
N ILE A 67 -1.00 -3.47 7.51
CA ILE A 67 -1.70 -2.21 7.76
C ILE A 67 -1.08 -1.47 8.95
N VAL A 68 -0.98 -0.15 8.83
CA VAL A 68 -0.42 0.72 9.88
C VAL A 68 -1.35 1.90 10.14
N ARG A 69 -1.19 2.53 11.30
CA ARG A 69 -1.88 3.79 11.63
C ARG A 69 -0.87 4.94 11.64
N LEU A 70 -1.28 6.08 11.09
CA LEU A 70 -0.46 7.29 11.04
C LEU A 70 -0.87 8.23 12.17
N GLY A 71 0.06 8.49 13.09
CA GLY A 71 -0.15 9.31 14.28
C GLY A 71 0.30 10.75 14.05
N TYR A 72 -0.61 11.70 14.29
CA TYR A 72 -0.34 13.13 14.13
C TYR A 72 -0.34 13.84 15.48
N ALA A 73 0.53 14.83 15.64
CA ALA A 73 0.52 15.68 16.82
C ALA A 73 -0.78 16.47 16.91
N THR A 74 -1.48 16.35 18.03
CA THR A 74 -2.38 17.42 18.48
C THR A 74 -1.71 18.22 19.61
N ASN A 75 -1.87 19.54 19.56
CA ASN A 75 -1.49 20.41 20.65
C ASN A 75 -2.65 20.45 21.65
N ASP A 76 -2.69 19.47 22.55
CA ASP A 76 -3.65 19.48 23.66
C ASP A 76 -2.89 19.73 24.97
N GLU A 77 -3.04 20.94 25.52
CA GLU A 77 -2.61 21.32 26.87
C GLU A 77 -1.15 20.97 27.27
N GLY A 78 -0.21 21.01 26.31
CA GLY A 78 1.22 20.77 26.56
C GLY A 78 1.63 19.30 26.55
N ASN A 79 0.70 18.38 26.27
CA ASN A 79 0.99 16.99 25.93
C ASN A 79 0.77 16.77 24.43
N VAL A 80 1.76 16.19 23.76
CA VAL A 80 1.59 15.75 22.38
C VAL A 80 0.81 14.44 22.42
N VAL A 81 -0.51 14.50 22.21
CA VAL A 81 -1.33 13.31 21.99
C VAL A 81 -1.34 13.00 20.50
N GLY A 82 -1.15 11.73 20.14
CA GLY A 82 -1.28 11.27 18.75
C GLY A 82 -2.76 11.07 18.39
N ILE A 83 -3.27 11.81 17.39
CA ILE A 83 -4.52 11.42 16.71
C ILE A 83 -4.16 10.50 15.53
N TYR A 84 -4.86 9.39 15.39
CA TYR A 84 -4.60 8.43 14.31
C TYR A 84 -5.74 8.48 13.30
N GLU A 85 -5.53 9.24 12.22
CA GLU A 85 -6.58 9.59 11.26
C GLU A 85 -6.38 9.01 9.87
N CYS A 86 -5.20 8.46 9.60
CA CYS A 86 -4.85 7.86 8.32
C CYS A 86 -4.24 6.49 8.52
N GLY A 87 -4.30 5.69 7.46
CA GLY A 87 -3.61 4.41 7.36
C GLY A 87 -2.46 4.42 6.37
N GLY A 88 -1.77 3.29 6.31
CA GLY A 88 -0.80 2.99 5.29
C GLY A 88 -0.56 1.50 5.18
N ALA A 89 0.38 1.11 4.32
CA ALA A 89 0.82 -0.26 4.16
C ALA A 89 2.34 -0.37 4.25
N ILE A 90 2.85 -1.33 5.01
CA ILE A 90 4.27 -1.68 5.03
C ILE A 90 4.63 -2.27 3.66
N ILE A 91 5.64 -1.69 3.00
CA ILE A 91 6.13 -2.19 1.71
C ILE A 91 7.58 -2.64 1.75
N SER A 92 8.33 -2.28 2.82
CA SER A 92 9.67 -2.80 3.10
C SER A 92 10.06 -2.54 4.56
N PRO A 93 11.22 -3.03 5.05
CA PRO A 93 11.61 -2.86 6.45
C PRO A 93 11.74 -1.41 6.91
N ARG A 94 11.78 -0.42 6.01
CA ARG A 94 11.93 0.99 6.39
C ARG A 94 10.98 1.93 5.64
N TYR A 95 10.02 1.36 4.91
CA TYR A 95 9.12 2.14 4.05
C TYR A 95 7.67 1.72 4.22
N VAL A 96 6.83 2.74 4.39
CA VAL A 96 5.36 2.65 4.41
C VAL A 96 4.81 3.44 3.23
N LEU A 97 3.86 2.86 2.52
CA LEU A 97 3.09 3.50 1.48
C LEU A 97 1.79 4.06 2.05
N THR A 98 1.46 5.30 1.74
CA THR A 98 0.21 5.95 2.12
C THR A 98 -0.26 6.91 1.03
N ALA A 99 -1.35 7.63 1.28
CA ALA A 99 -1.84 8.70 0.43
C ALA A 99 -1.07 10.01 0.68
N ALA A 100 -0.90 10.84 -0.34
CA ALA A 100 -0.25 12.14 -0.20
C ALA A 100 -1.07 13.10 0.67
N HIS A 101 -2.40 13.01 0.64
CA HIS A 101 -3.25 13.72 1.59
C HIS A 101 -3.12 13.22 3.04
N CYS A 102 -2.34 12.18 3.34
CA CYS A 102 -2.04 11.81 4.72
C CYS A 102 -0.72 12.42 5.21
N SER A 103 0.03 13.13 4.36
CA SER A 103 1.34 13.69 4.68
C SER A 103 1.27 15.08 5.34
N THR A 104 2.29 15.39 6.14
CA THR A 104 2.49 16.71 6.78
C THR A 104 2.51 17.85 5.76
N ASP A 105 3.25 17.66 4.66
CA ASP A 105 3.50 18.70 3.67
C ASP A 105 2.23 19.14 2.93
N HIS A 106 1.24 18.24 2.82
CA HIS A 106 0.03 18.50 2.05
C HIS A 106 -1.19 18.85 2.89
N MET A 107 -1.32 18.31 4.11
CA MET A 107 -2.46 18.60 4.98
C MET A 107 -2.21 19.61 6.09
N ARG A 108 -0.96 20.06 6.27
CA ARG A 108 -0.55 20.83 7.46
C ARG A 108 -0.87 20.11 8.79
N LYS A 109 -1.06 18.79 8.76
CA LYS A 109 -1.02 17.94 9.96
C LYS A 109 0.44 17.73 10.33
N ASN A 110 0.76 17.46 11.59
CA ASN A 110 2.14 17.18 11.99
C ASN A 110 2.30 15.67 12.17
N LEU A 111 2.69 14.94 11.12
CA LEU A 111 2.89 13.50 11.18
C LEU A 111 4.08 13.20 12.09
N LEU A 112 3.85 12.47 13.18
CA LEU A 112 4.86 12.16 14.18
C LEU A 112 5.44 10.78 13.95
N GLU A 113 4.56 9.80 13.80
CA GLU A 113 4.91 8.39 13.89
C GLU A 113 3.97 7.51 13.07
N VAL A 114 4.45 6.30 12.83
CA VAL A 114 3.68 5.20 12.29
C VAL A 114 3.57 4.14 13.38
N ARG A 115 2.33 3.79 13.74
CA ARG A 115 2.03 2.68 14.62
C ARG A 115 1.82 1.39 13.83
N ILE A 116 2.56 0.36 14.20
CA ILE A 116 2.69 -0.89 13.46
C ILE A 116 2.34 -2.08 14.35
N GLY A 117 1.64 -3.08 13.79
CA GLY A 117 1.22 -4.30 14.51
C GLY A 117 0.00 -4.12 15.41
N GLU A 118 -0.71 -3.00 15.28
CA GLU A 118 -1.94 -2.70 16.00
C GLU A 118 -3.09 -3.60 15.53
N HIS A 119 -4.00 -3.94 16.45
CA HIS A 119 -5.25 -4.59 16.13
C HIS A 119 -6.42 -3.95 16.88
N TYR A 120 -6.41 -3.96 18.22
CA TYR A 120 -7.38 -3.26 19.07
C TYR A 120 -6.76 -2.00 19.67
N THR A 121 -7.28 -0.85 19.26
CA THR A 121 -6.74 0.46 19.66
C THR A 121 -6.86 0.80 21.15
N GLU A 122 -7.52 -0.06 21.92
CA GLU A 122 -7.78 0.10 23.35
C GLU A 122 -6.93 -0.84 24.22
N SER A 123 -6.12 -1.72 23.62
CA SER A 123 -5.25 -2.66 24.34
C SER A 123 -3.86 -2.76 23.72
N ASP A 124 -2.86 -3.11 24.55
CA ASP A 124 -1.51 -3.48 24.11
C ASP A 124 -0.84 -4.31 25.24
N PRO A 125 -0.45 -5.57 25.02
CA PRO A 125 -0.58 -6.34 23.76
C PRO A 125 -2.03 -6.77 23.49
N ASP A 126 -2.31 -7.04 22.22
CA ASP A 126 -3.60 -7.57 21.78
C ASP A 126 -3.63 -9.09 21.88
N CYS A 127 -4.66 -9.64 22.52
CA CYS A 127 -4.81 -11.07 22.73
C CYS A 127 -6.20 -11.57 22.33
N VAL A 128 -6.25 -12.71 21.64
CA VAL A 128 -7.48 -13.42 21.26
C VAL A 128 -7.31 -14.90 21.62
N ASP A 129 -8.25 -15.46 22.37
CA ASP A 129 -8.26 -16.87 22.78
C ASP A 129 -6.97 -17.40 23.45
N GLY A 130 -6.23 -16.51 24.12
CA GLY A 130 -4.98 -16.84 24.82
C GLY A 130 -3.71 -16.69 23.99
N GLU A 131 -3.83 -16.43 22.69
CA GLU A 131 -2.73 -16.05 21.81
C GLU A 131 -2.61 -14.52 21.77
N CYS A 132 -1.40 -13.99 21.96
CA CYS A 132 -1.14 -12.56 22.00
C CYS A 132 -0.17 -12.15 20.89
N ALA A 133 -0.48 -11.06 20.20
CA ALA A 133 0.47 -10.41 19.33
C ALA A 133 1.58 -9.72 20.17
N PRO A 134 2.80 -9.57 19.62
CA PRO A 134 3.78 -8.67 20.18
C PRO A 134 3.23 -7.25 20.31
N ARG A 135 3.82 -6.46 21.21
CA ARG A 135 3.42 -5.06 21.37
C ARG A 135 3.62 -4.25 20.10
N VAL A 136 2.81 -3.21 19.96
CA VAL A 136 2.89 -2.28 18.83
C VAL A 136 4.27 -1.62 18.74
N GLN A 137 4.69 -1.28 17.52
CA GLN A 137 5.89 -0.50 17.26
C GLN A 137 5.47 0.90 16.81
N ASP A 138 5.76 1.91 17.61
CA ASP A 138 5.59 3.32 17.26
C ASP A 138 6.94 3.86 16.76
N ILE A 139 7.03 4.12 15.45
CA ILE A 139 8.28 4.53 14.79
C ILE A 139 8.12 5.90 14.16
N GLY A 140 9.03 6.83 14.49
CA GLY A 140 9.04 8.17 13.91
C GLY A 140 9.28 8.17 12.40
N VAL A 141 8.81 9.22 11.72
CA VAL A 141 9.05 9.44 10.29
C VAL A 141 10.34 10.24 10.08
N GLU A 142 11.21 9.79 9.18
CA GLU A 142 12.47 10.46 8.80
C GLU A 142 12.27 11.36 7.58
N GLU A 143 11.54 10.89 6.58
CA GLU A 143 11.36 11.58 5.30
C GLU A 143 9.99 11.21 4.71
N GLU A 144 9.29 12.22 4.19
CA GLU A 144 8.05 12.08 3.43
C GLU A 144 8.36 12.38 1.96
N SER A 145 8.06 11.46 1.06
CA SER A 145 8.30 11.57 -0.38
C SER A 145 7.00 11.36 -1.13
N CYS A 146 6.23 12.44 -1.28
CA CYS A 146 4.96 12.42 -1.97
C CYS A 146 5.13 12.69 -3.47
N HIS A 147 4.15 12.27 -4.27
CA HIS A 147 4.20 12.46 -5.71
C HIS A 147 4.26 13.96 -6.07
N LEU A 148 5.21 14.36 -6.92
CA LEU A 148 5.44 15.77 -7.27
C LEU A 148 4.24 16.44 -7.94
N ASP A 149 3.46 15.66 -8.69
CA ASP A 149 2.24 16.12 -9.37
C ASP A 149 0.97 15.94 -8.52
N TYR A 150 1.10 15.72 -7.21
CA TYR A 150 -0.05 15.79 -6.31
C TYR A 150 -0.42 17.26 -6.06
N LEU A 151 -1.56 17.69 -6.61
CA LEU A 151 -2.03 19.07 -6.57
C LEU A 151 -2.88 19.41 -5.35
N GLY A 152 -3.04 18.48 -4.41
CA GLY A 152 -3.84 18.67 -3.21
C GLY A 152 -5.31 18.26 -3.37
N HIS A 153 -6.10 18.68 -2.38
CA HIS A 153 -7.43 18.13 -2.08
C HIS A 153 -8.52 18.31 -3.15
N GLU A 154 -8.30 19.14 -4.16
CA GLU A 154 -9.34 19.46 -5.16
C GLU A 154 -9.38 18.46 -6.32
N GLU A 155 -8.25 17.83 -6.67
CA GLU A 155 -8.16 16.93 -7.82
C GLU A 155 -7.86 15.48 -7.44
N PHE A 156 -7.30 15.21 -6.25
CA PHE A 156 -6.87 13.88 -5.76
C PHE A 156 -6.03 13.06 -6.77
N SER A 157 -5.51 13.71 -7.80
CA SER A 157 -4.65 13.10 -8.80
C SER A 157 -3.28 12.82 -8.18
N ASN A 158 -2.72 11.64 -8.44
CA ASN A 158 -1.41 11.23 -7.93
C ASN A 158 -1.31 11.24 -6.38
N ASP A 159 -2.40 10.89 -5.70
CA ASP A 159 -2.49 10.86 -4.24
C ASP A 159 -1.75 9.67 -3.61
N ILE A 160 -0.42 9.73 -3.66
CA ILE A 160 0.49 8.67 -3.20
C ILE A 160 1.73 9.27 -2.54
N CYS A 161 2.14 8.68 -1.41
CA CYS A 161 3.30 9.13 -0.66
C CYS A 161 4.04 7.99 0.01
N LEU A 162 5.37 8.09 0.02
CA LEU A 162 6.27 7.16 0.69
C LEU A 162 6.77 7.78 1.99
N LEU A 163 6.62 7.06 3.08
CA LEU A 163 7.17 7.41 4.38
C LEU A 163 8.41 6.54 4.64
N ARG A 164 9.56 7.18 4.82
CA ARG A 164 10.77 6.53 5.29
C ARG A 164 10.81 6.61 6.81
N LEU A 165 10.91 5.48 7.48
CA LEU A 165 10.93 5.42 8.94
C LEU A 165 12.33 5.69 9.52
N GLN A 166 12.38 6.25 10.72
CA GLN A 166 13.63 6.52 11.44
C GLN A 166 14.38 5.23 11.81
N GLU A 167 13.67 4.14 12.03
CA GLU A 167 14.21 2.84 12.39
C GLU A 167 13.58 1.74 11.53
N PRO A 168 14.30 0.63 11.26
CA PRO A 168 13.71 -0.50 10.55
C PRO A 168 12.66 -1.21 11.42
N ILE A 169 11.56 -1.63 10.78
CA ILE A 169 10.48 -2.42 11.35
C ILE A 169 11.00 -3.81 11.72
N VAL A 170 10.63 -4.28 12.91
CA VAL A 170 10.88 -5.66 13.33
C VAL A 170 9.73 -6.54 12.87
N PHE A 171 9.96 -7.32 11.81
CA PHE A 171 8.96 -8.24 11.27
C PHE A 171 8.72 -9.46 12.18
N ASN A 172 7.47 -9.90 12.22
CA ASN A 172 6.98 -11.08 12.94
C ASN A 172 5.66 -11.55 12.31
N ASP A 173 4.98 -12.54 12.88
CA ASP A 173 3.75 -13.11 12.29
C ASP A 173 2.58 -12.11 12.20
N PHE A 174 2.64 -10.98 12.91
CA PHE A 174 1.63 -9.92 12.93
C PHE A 174 2.09 -8.64 12.23
N VAL A 175 3.34 -8.60 11.77
CA VAL A 175 3.97 -7.44 11.11
C VAL A 175 4.77 -7.92 9.90
N GLN A 176 4.21 -7.74 8.71
CA GLN A 176 4.77 -8.20 7.45
C GLN A 176 4.49 -7.19 6.34
N PRO A 177 5.35 -7.09 5.31
CA PRO A 177 5.09 -6.22 4.18
C PRO A 177 4.04 -6.79 3.20
N ILE A 178 3.29 -5.92 2.53
CA ILE A 178 2.45 -6.29 1.38
C ILE A 178 3.27 -6.31 0.10
N CYS A 179 2.89 -7.16 -0.86
CA CYS A 179 3.48 -7.14 -2.19
C CYS A 179 2.99 -5.93 -3.00
N LEU A 180 3.91 -5.29 -3.72
CA LEU A 180 3.58 -4.32 -4.75
C LEU A 180 3.24 -5.04 -6.06
N PRO A 181 2.38 -4.47 -6.94
CA PRO A 181 1.96 -5.07 -8.22
C PRO A 181 3.04 -5.01 -9.31
N VAL A 182 4.31 -5.19 -8.92
CA VAL A 182 5.54 -5.09 -9.72
C VAL A 182 6.23 -6.46 -9.87
N PHE A 183 5.70 -7.48 -9.20
CA PHE A 183 6.25 -8.83 -9.25
C PHE A 183 5.49 -9.75 -10.23
N ASN A 184 4.29 -9.33 -10.67
CA ASN A 184 3.39 -10.12 -11.50
C ASN A 184 2.80 -9.30 -12.66
N ASN A 185 2.15 -9.97 -13.62
CA ASN A 185 1.33 -9.41 -14.71
C ASN A 185 0.07 -8.64 -14.25
N ILE A 186 0.05 -8.19 -12.98
CA ILE A 186 -1.01 -7.42 -12.35
C ILE A 186 -1.10 -6.01 -12.92
N ILE A 187 0.00 -5.45 -13.43
CA ILE A 187 0.04 -4.09 -14.01
C ILE A 187 -1.01 -3.93 -15.14
N GLU A 188 -1.27 -4.99 -15.90
CA GLU A 188 -2.26 -5.00 -16.99
C GLU A 188 -3.56 -5.72 -16.62
N HIS A 189 -3.67 -6.18 -15.37
CA HIS A 189 -4.84 -6.93 -14.92
C HIS A 189 -6.01 -5.99 -14.69
N ASN A 190 -7.13 -6.26 -15.35
CA ASN A 190 -8.37 -5.56 -15.09
C ASN A 190 -9.11 -6.26 -13.94
N PHE A 191 -9.21 -5.58 -12.80
CA PHE A 191 -9.92 -6.07 -11.61
C PHE A 191 -11.44 -5.87 -11.67
N GLU A 192 -12.00 -5.43 -12.81
CA GLU A 192 -13.43 -5.25 -12.97
C GLU A 192 -14.22 -6.56 -12.71
N GLY A 193 -15.14 -6.50 -11.74
CA GLY A 193 -15.94 -7.65 -11.33
C GLY A 193 -15.24 -8.59 -10.34
N GLU A 194 -14.00 -8.29 -9.92
CA GLU A 194 -13.31 -9.04 -8.88
C GLU A 194 -13.58 -8.46 -7.49
N TYR A 195 -13.51 -9.34 -6.48
CA TYR A 195 -13.65 -8.93 -5.08
C TYR A 195 -12.28 -8.54 -4.52
N LEU A 196 -12.17 -7.29 -4.08
CA LEU A 196 -11.02 -6.77 -3.34
C LEU A 196 -11.38 -6.57 -1.86
N GLU A 197 -10.37 -6.52 -1.01
CA GLU A 197 -10.52 -6.34 0.43
C GLU A 197 -9.95 -4.98 0.86
N VAL A 198 -10.66 -4.32 1.78
CA VAL A 198 -10.24 -3.06 2.40
C VAL A 198 -10.19 -3.29 3.89
N ALA A 199 -9.09 -2.91 4.52
CA ALA A 199 -8.87 -3.05 5.95
C ALA A 199 -8.43 -1.71 6.56
N GLY A 200 -8.89 -1.43 7.76
CA GLY A 200 -8.59 -0.21 8.50
C GLY A 200 -9.50 -0.05 9.72
N TRP A 201 -9.30 1.03 10.47
CA TRP A 201 -10.02 1.32 11.71
C TRP A 201 -11.19 2.30 11.56
N GLY A 202 -11.40 2.83 10.35
CA GLY A 202 -12.46 3.79 10.04
C GLY A 202 -12.19 5.18 10.62
N HIS A 203 -12.01 6.17 9.74
CA HIS A 203 -11.89 7.59 10.10
C HIS A 203 -12.53 8.46 9.02
#